data_AF-W4PZK1-F1
#
_entry.id   AF-W4PZK1-F1
#
_cell.length_a   1.000
_cell.length_b   1.000
_cell.length_c   1.000
_cell.angle_alpha   90.00
_cell.angle_beta   90.00
_cell.angle_gamma   90.00
#
_symmetry.space_group_name_H-M   'P 1'
#
loop_
_entity.id
_entity.type
_entity.pdbx_description
1 polymer ?
#
loop_
_entity_poly.entity_id
_entity_poly.type
_entity_poly.pdbx_seq_one_letter_code
_entity_poly.pdbx_strand_id
1 'polypeptide(L)'
;MKWQKALLSTLQRQQGKKIALAVDTSTNEVNEELIKNIIELFAQVNPETRLIQSDFKIRDISPIDRASLTYFTHGKSSYTEVLEWGETENIDILYYITDVTGYFYEELKVDYDVMWLVPNDFVPKVPFGKTLKIA
;
A
#
# COMPACT_ATOMS: atom_id res chain seq x y z
N MET A 1 -5.57 15.33 -10.36
CA MET A 1 -4.98 16.33 -9.43
C MET A 1 -5.48 16.26 -7.98
N LYS A 2 -6.72 15.84 -7.70
CA LYS A 2 -7.24 15.85 -6.31
C LYS A 2 -6.53 14.83 -5.40
N TRP A 3 -6.33 13.59 -5.87
CA TRP A 3 -5.69 12.55 -5.07
C TRP A 3 -4.19 12.81 -4.88
N GLN A 4 -3.47 13.30 -5.90
CA GLN A 4 -2.03 13.61 -5.76
C GLN A 4 -1.78 14.62 -4.63
N LYS A 5 -2.56 15.70 -4.58
CA LYS A 5 -2.45 16.72 -3.53
C LYS A 5 -2.81 16.16 -2.15
N ALA A 6 -3.85 15.32 -2.08
CA ALA A 6 -4.24 14.67 -0.84
C ALA A 6 -3.16 13.72 -0.32
N LEU A 7 -2.60 12.88 -1.18
CA LEU A 7 -1.52 11.94 -0.87
C LEU A 7 -0.24 12.66 -0.47
N LEU A 8 0.15 13.71 -1.21
CA LEU A 8 1.29 14.54 -0.84
C LEU A 8 1.09 15.18 0.53
N SER A 9 -0.10 15.72 0.80
CA SER A 9 -0.43 16.34 2.09
C SER A 9 -0.44 15.32 3.23
N THR A 10 -0.86 14.07 2.99
CA THR A 10 -0.72 13.01 4.00
C THR A 10 0.73 12.66 4.22
N LEU A 11 1.54 12.46 3.17
CA LEU A 11 2.96 12.11 3.31
C LEU A 11 3.75 13.18 4.06
N GLN A 12 3.55 14.45 3.74
CA GLN A 12 4.21 15.57 4.43
C GLN A 12 3.86 15.62 5.92
N ARG A 13 2.62 15.29 6.31
CA ARG A 13 2.23 15.22 7.72
C ARG A 13 2.84 14.04 8.46
N GLN A 14 3.27 13.00 7.76
CA GLN A 14 3.92 11.83 8.32
C GLN A 14 5.45 11.91 8.21
N GLN A 15 6.03 13.10 7.99
CA GLN A 15 7.47 13.26 7.91
C GLN A 15 8.13 12.82 9.22
N GLY A 16 9.20 12.02 9.12
CA GLY A 16 9.91 11.45 10.27
C GLY A 16 9.33 10.13 10.80
N LYS A 17 8.23 9.64 10.22
CA LYS A 17 7.67 8.31 10.53
C LYS A 17 8.25 7.21 9.64
N LYS A 18 8.28 5.97 10.15
CA LYS A 18 8.62 4.75 9.40
C LYS A 18 7.42 4.37 8.52
N ILE A 19 7.54 4.67 7.23
CA ILE A 19 6.48 4.47 6.22
C ILE A 19 6.75 3.21 5.40
N ALA A 20 5.70 2.44 5.14
CA ALA A 20 5.69 1.39 4.13
C ALA A 20 4.64 1.67 3.05
N LEU A 21 4.97 1.29 1.81
CA LEU A 21 4.04 1.27 0.68
C LEU A 21 3.90 -0.18 0.20
N ALA A 22 2.71 -0.74 0.35
CA ALA A 22 2.36 -2.04 -0.21
C ALA A 22 1.58 -1.89 -1.52
N VAL A 23 1.87 -2.78 -2.46
CA VAL A 23 1.16 -2.90 -3.74
C VAL A 23 0.64 -4.32 -3.86
N ASP A 24 -0.68 -4.44 -4.03
CA ASP A 24 -1.31 -5.69 -4.43
C ASP A 24 -1.00 -5.93 -5.91
N THR A 25 -0.18 -6.93 -6.19
CA THR A 25 0.29 -7.30 -7.53
C THR A 25 -0.42 -8.53 -8.08
N SER A 26 -1.56 -8.93 -7.48
CA SER A 26 -2.37 -10.07 -7.93
C SER A 26 -3.11 -9.83 -9.25
N THR A 27 -3.27 -8.56 -9.64
CA THR A 27 -3.94 -8.15 -10.88
C THR A 27 -3.25 -6.93 -11.49
N ASN A 28 -3.33 -6.82 -12.81
CA ASN A 28 -2.93 -5.65 -13.59
C ASN A 28 -4.12 -4.74 -13.95
N GLU A 29 -5.27 -4.94 -13.32
CA GLU A 29 -6.46 -4.08 -13.48
C GLU A 29 -6.16 -2.62 -13.09
N VAL A 30 -5.26 -2.42 -12.13
CA VAL A 30 -4.77 -1.10 -11.76
C VAL A 30 -3.76 -0.62 -12.80
N ASN A 31 -3.95 0.59 -13.31
CA ASN A 31 -3.03 1.19 -14.27
C ASN A 31 -1.59 1.22 -13.70
N GLU A 32 -0.66 0.53 -14.36
CA GLU A 32 0.74 0.46 -13.92
C GLU A 32 1.40 1.84 -13.81
N GLU A 33 1.03 2.77 -14.68
CA GLU A 33 1.53 4.15 -14.68
C GLU A 33 1.07 4.91 -13.43
N LEU A 34 -0.15 4.64 -12.95
CA LEU A 34 -0.64 5.21 -11.69
C LEU A 34 0.21 4.71 -10.52
N ILE A 35 0.50 3.42 -10.46
CA ILE A 35 1.31 2.83 -9.40
C ILE A 35 2.74 3.39 -9.45
N LYS A 36 3.35 3.47 -10.64
CA LYS A 36 4.68 4.07 -10.85
C LYS A 36 4.73 5.51 -10.35
N ASN A 37 3.74 6.34 -10.71
CA ASN A 37 3.64 7.72 -10.23
C ASN A 37 3.52 7.83 -8.70
N ILE A 38 2.83 6.88 -8.06
CA ILE A 38 2.75 6.82 -6.59
C ILE A 38 4.10 6.44 -6.00
N ILE A 39 4.76 5.40 -6.52
CA ILE A 39 6.10 5.00 -6.05
C ILE A 39 7.08 6.15 -6.18
N GLU A 40 7.10 6.85 -7.30
CA GLU A 40 7.95 8.03 -7.53
C GLU A 40 7.67 9.14 -6.51
N LEU A 41 6.39 9.41 -6.20
CA LEU A 41 6.02 10.40 -5.18
C LEU A 41 6.57 10.01 -3.80
N PHE A 42 6.45 8.75 -3.41
CA PHE A 42 7.01 8.27 -2.14
C PHE A 42 8.54 8.35 -2.14
N ALA A 43 9.21 7.96 -3.23
CA ALA A 43 10.66 8.04 -3.35
C ALA A 43 11.17 9.49 -3.25
N GLN A 44 10.41 10.47 -3.75
CA GLN A 44 10.77 11.89 -3.65
C GLN A 44 10.51 12.47 -2.25
N VAL A 45 9.40 12.10 -1.61
CA VAL A 45 8.96 12.73 -0.35
C VAL A 45 9.51 12.01 0.88
N ASN A 46 9.64 10.68 0.83
CA ASN A 46 10.18 9.84 1.90
C ASN A 46 11.00 8.67 1.30
N PRO A 47 12.29 8.91 0.95
CA PRO A 47 13.17 7.92 0.33
C PRO A 47 13.41 6.65 1.17
N GLU A 48 13.20 6.72 2.49
CA GLU A 48 13.37 5.58 3.41
C GLU A 48 12.19 4.61 3.37
N THR A 49 11.14 4.92 2.60
CA THR A 49 9.97 4.05 2.45
C THR A 49 10.41 2.67 1.93
N ARG A 50 9.84 1.62 2.53
CA ARG A 50 9.93 0.26 1.99
C ARG A 50 8.76 0.01 1.03
N LEU A 51 9.08 -0.45 -0.18
CA LEU A 51 8.08 -1.00 -1.10
C LEU A 51 7.88 -2.48 -0.80
N ILE A 52 6.63 -2.88 -0.63
CA ILE A 52 6.22 -4.27 -0.43
C ILE A 52 5.37 -4.66 -1.63
N GLN A 53 5.73 -5.74 -2.31
CA GLN A 53 4.90 -6.33 -3.35
C GLN A 53 4.26 -7.58 -2.78
N SER A 54 2.93 -7.67 -2.89
CA SER A 54 2.16 -8.78 -2.34
C SER A 54 1.23 -9.36 -3.39
N ASP A 55 1.23 -10.68 -3.50
CA ASP A 55 0.27 -11.44 -4.29
C ASP A 55 -0.01 -12.74 -3.53
N PHE A 56 -1.12 -12.75 -2.78
CA PHE A 56 -1.48 -13.71 -1.73
C PHE A 56 -0.52 -13.76 -0.52
N LYS A 57 0.75 -13.56 -0.79
CA LYS A 57 1.88 -13.53 0.13
C LYS A 57 2.86 -12.44 -0.29
N ILE A 58 3.75 -12.03 0.61
CA ILE A 58 4.83 -11.11 0.27
C ILE A 58 5.74 -11.75 -0.79
N ARG A 59 5.98 -11.02 -1.87
CA ARG A 59 6.84 -11.43 -3.00
C ARG A 59 8.18 -10.73 -2.98
N ASP A 60 8.18 -9.47 -2.58
CA ASP A 60 9.38 -8.64 -2.49
C ASP A 60 9.23 -7.56 -1.43
N ILE A 61 10.34 -7.21 -0.80
CA ILE A 61 10.47 -6.04 0.06
C ILE A 61 11.76 -5.35 -0.31
N SER A 62 11.66 -4.16 -0.88
CA SER A 62 12.80 -3.41 -1.40
C SER A 62 12.74 -1.93 -0.98
N PRO A 63 13.88 -1.24 -0.96
CA PRO A 63 13.89 0.23 -0.90
C PRO A 63 13.07 0.81 -2.06
N ILE A 64 12.28 1.85 -1.79
CA ILE A 64 11.37 2.49 -2.77
C ILE A 64 12.11 2.97 -4.04
N ASP A 65 13.40 3.33 -3.93
CA ASP A 65 14.22 3.87 -5.02
C ASP A 65 14.82 2.78 -5.96
N ARG A 66 14.72 1.51 -5.58
CA ARG A 66 15.30 0.37 -6.32
C ARG A 66 14.26 -0.63 -6.79
N ALA A 67 13.00 -0.37 -6.53
CA ALA A 67 11.96 -1.35 -6.74
C ALA A 67 11.54 -1.47 -8.21
N SER A 68 11.40 -2.71 -8.68
CA SER A 68 10.75 -3.05 -9.94
C SER A 68 9.44 -3.78 -9.67
N LEU A 69 8.35 -3.34 -10.28
CA LEU A 69 7.05 -4.00 -10.14
C LEU A 69 7.01 -5.29 -10.96
N THR A 70 6.62 -6.39 -10.33
CA THR A 70 6.35 -7.67 -10.99
C THR A 70 4.93 -8.11 -10.63
N TYR A 71 4.08 -8.28 -11.64
CA TYR A 71 2.72 -8.78 -11.46
C TYR A 71 2.70 -10.29 -11.49
N PHE A 72 1.88 -10.85 -10.61
CA PHE A 72 1.67 -12.29 -10.47
C PHE A 72 0.17 -12.56 -10.53
N THR A 73 -0.22 -13.75 -10.97
CA THR A 73 -1.64 -14.10 -11.13
C THR A 73 -1.98 -15.25 -10.19
N HIS A 74 -2.17 -14.95 -8.89
CA HIS A 74 -2.85 -15.90 -7.99
C HIS A 74 -4.33 -15.53 -7.86
N GLY A 75 -5.19 -16.54 -7.79
CA GLY A 75 -6.64 -16.34 -7.74
C GLY A 75 -7.21 -15.90 -6.38
N LYS A 76 -6.37 -15.53 -5.40
CA LYS A 76 -6.78 -15.11 -4.05
C LYS A 76 -5.85 -14.01 -3.52
N SER A 77 -6.42 -12.87 -3.10
CA SER A 77 -5.67 -11.81 -2.41
C SER A 77 -5.84 -11.95 -0.88
N SER A 78 -4.74 -11.76 -0.15
CA SER A 78 -4.69 -11.78 1.32
C SER A 78 -3.80 -10.63 1.78
N TYR A 79 -4.30 -9.86 2.74
CA TYR A 79 -3.57 -8.73 3.33
C TYR A 79 -2.79 -9.13 4.57
N THR A 80 -3.06 -10.32 5.13
CA THR A 80 -2.54 -10.76 6.42
C THR A 80 -1.03 -10.60 6.52
N GLU A 81 -0.26 -11.17 5.58
CA GLU A 81 1.20 -11.21 5.73
C GLU A 81 1.82 -9.80 5.66
N VAL A 82 1.29 -8.92 4.80
CA VAL A 82 1.73 -7.51 4.74
C VAL A 82 1.43 -6.81 6.06
N LEU A 83 0.25 -7.08 6.62
CA LEU A 83 -0.18 -6.43 7.86
C LEU A 83 0.64 -6.91 9.07
N GLU A 84 0.91 -8.21 9.16
CA GLU A 84 1.78 -8.83 10.18
C GLU A 84 3.23 -8.35 10.05
N TRP A 85 3.72 -8.19 8.82
CA TRP A 85 5.04 -7.63 8.57
C TRP A 85 5.14 -6.19 9.09
N GLY A 86 4.13 -5.35 8.84
CA GLY A 86 4.09 -3.97 9.31
C GLY A 86 4.20 -3.88 10.83
N GLU A 87 3.47 -4.74 11.53
CA GLU A 87 3.51 -4.87 12.99
C GLU A 87 4.90 -5.29 13.48
N THR A 88 5.45 -6.36 12.88
CA THR A 88 6.78 -6.90 13.22
C THR A 88 7.88 -5.86 13.04
N GLU A 89 7.77 -5.06 11.98
CA GLU A 89 8.71 -4.00 11.68
C GLU A 89 8.45 -2.70 12.44
N ASN A 90 7.41 -2.62 13.26
CA ASN A 90 7.03 -1.41 13.99
C ASN A 90 6.95 -0.19 13.06
N ILE A 91 6.26 -0.34 11.92
CA ILE A 91 5.99 0.81 11.04
C ILE A 91 4.96 1.71 11.70
N ASP A 92 5.05 3.01 11.45
CA ASP A 92 4.03 3.93 11.96
C ASP A 92 2.80 3.98 11.04
N ILE A 93 3.02 3.79 9.73
CA ILE A 93 1.96 3.85 8.73
C ILE A 93 2.23 2.96 7.51
N LEU A 94 1.20 2.21 7.12
CA LEU A 94 1.13 1.47 5.87
C LEU A 94 0.22 2.20 4.89
N TYR A 95 0.73 2.45 3.69
CA TYR A 95 -0.09 2.79 2.53
C TYR A 95 -0.24 1.55 1.68
N TYR A 96 -1.47 1.13 1.37
CA TYR A 96 -1.70 -0.12 0.63
C TYR A 96 -2.53 0.14 -0.63
N ILE A 97 -1.91 0.01 -1.81
CA ILE A 97 -2.59 0.02 -3.10
C ILE A 97 -3.27 -1.34 -3.32
N THR A 98 -4.61 -1.37 -3.27
CA THR A 98 -5.41 -2.58 -3.49
C THR A 98 -6.87 -2.20 -3.81
N ASP A 99 -7.62 -3.13 -4.37
CA ASP A 99 -9.05 -3.03 -4.61
C ASP A 99 -9.92 -3.28 -3.35
N VAL A 100 -9.29 -3.66 -2.23
CA VAL A 100 -9.93 -3.98 -0.94
C VAL A 100 -10.91 -5.17 -1.04
N THR A 101 -10.60 -6.18 -1.88
CA THR A 101 -11.39 -7.42 -2.01
C THR A 101 -10.76 -8.63 -1.31
N GLY A 102 -9.52 -8.52 -0.87
CA GLY A 102 -8.78 -9.56 -0.14
C GLY A 102 -9.26 -9.75 1.30
N TYR A 103 -8.82 -10.85 1.91
CA TYR A 103 -9.13 -11.17 3.30
C TYR A 103 -7.94 -10.92 4.23
N PHE A 104 -8.22 -10.86 5.53
CA PHE A 104 -7.24 -10.91 6.61
C PHE A 104 -7.82 -11.73 7.77
N TYR A 105 -6.99 -12.20 8.69
CA TYR A 105 -7.47 -12.98 9.84
C TYR A 105 -8.19 -12.07 10.85
N GLU A 106 -9.37 -12.49 11.32
CA GLU A 106 -10.22 -11.67 12.23
C GLU A 106 -9.54 -11.31 13.56
N GLU A 107 -8.60 -12.13 14.01
CA GLU A 107 -7.86 -11.92 15.26
C GLU A 107 -6.65 -11.00 15.11
N LEU A 108 -6.33 -10.57 13.88
CA LEU A 108 -5.20 -9.70 13.61
C LEU A 108 -5.45 -8.31 14.21
N LYS A 109 -4.57 -7.91 15.13
CA LYS A 109 -4.51 -6.54 15.64
C LYS A 109 -3.51 -5.76 14.81
N VAL A 110 -3.92 -4.57 14.39
CA VAL A 110 -3.11 -3.65 13.60
C VAL A 110 -2.99 -2.37 14.41
N ASP A 111 -1.86 -2.19 15.09
CA ASP A 111 -1.64 -1.10 16.06
C ASP A 111 -0.90 0.10 15.44
N TYR A 112 -0.88 0.18 14.10
CA TYR A 112 -0.33 1.29 13.30
C TYR A 112 -1.36 1.84 12.30
N ASP A 113 -1.08 3.02 11.74
CA ASP A 113 -2.00 3.66 10.80
C ASP A 113 -2.04 2.89 9.46
N VAL A 114 -3.23 2.67 8.91
CA VAL A 114 -3.38 2.11 7.56
C VAL A 114 -4.16 3.05 6.66
N MET A 115 -3.59 3.35 5.50
CA MET A 115 -4.20 4.14 4.42
C MET A 115 -4.36 3.28 3.18
N TRP A 116 -5.58 2.87 2.89
CA TRP A 116 -5.93 2.10 1.70
C TRP A 116 -6.03 3.01 0.49
N LEU A 117 -5.12 2.85 -0.46
CA LEU A 117 -5.06 3.59 -1.72
C LEU A 117 -5.87 2.84 -2.78
N VAL A 118 -7.14 3.23 -2.94
CA VAL A 118 -8.11 2.47 -3.74
C VAL A 118 -8.20 3.03 -5.17
N PRO A 119 -7.89 2.23 -6.20
CA PRO A 119 -7.90 2.67 -7.60
C PRO A 119 -9.27 2.54 -8.27
N ASN A 120 -10.27 1.99 -7.59
CA ASN A 120 -11.60 1.77 -8.14
C ASN A 120 -12.56 2.92 -7.84
N ASP A 121 -13.56 3.07 -8.70
CA ASP A 121 -14.59 4.09 -8.54
C ASP A 121 -15.44 3.88 -7.29
N PHE A 122 -15.69 2.61 -7.00
CA PHE A 122 -16.34 2.13 -5.79
C PHE A 122 -15.28 1.81 -4.73
N VAL A 123 -15.42 2.40 -3.55
CA VAL A 123 -14.54 2.16 -2.41
C VAL A 123 -15.27 1.21 -1.46
N PRO A 124 -14.83 -0.05 -1.32
CA PRO A 124 -15.43 -0.97 -0.35
C PRO A 124 -15.26 -0.45 1.07
N LYS A 125 -16.09 -0.95 1.98
CA LYS A 125 -15.89 -0.69 3.41
C LYS A 125 -14.60 -1.38 3.85
N VAL A 126 -13.59 -0.59 4.20
CA VAL A 126 -12.35 -1.11 4.79
C VAL A 126 -12.58 -1.60 6.22
N PRO A 127 -11.83 -2.62 6.67
CA PRO A 127 -11.96 -3.15 8.03
C PRO A 127 -11.49 -2.16 9.10
N PHE A 128 -10.46 -1.37 8.81
CA PHE A 128 -9.86 -0.38 9.70
C PHE A 128 -9.07 0.65 8.87
N GLY A 129 -8.52 1.66 9.54
CA GLY A 129 -7.73 2.70 8.88
C GLY A 129 -8.60 3.67 8.08
N LYS A 130 -8.01 4.27 7.04
CA LYS A 130 -8.65 5.27 6.18
C LYS A 130 -8.49 4.90 4.72
N THR A 131 -9.42 5.35 3.88
CA THR A 131 -9.37 5.17 2.43
C THR A 131 -8.98 6.47 1.73
N LEU A 132 -8.15 6.38 0.70
CA LEU A 132 -7.89 7.44 -0.25
C LEU A 132 -8.10 6.89 -1.67
N LYS A 133 -9.07 7.45 -2.39
CA LYS A 133 -9.30 7.14 -3.80
C LYS A 133 -8.18 7.74 -4.66
N ILE A 134 -7.57 6.95 -5.53
CA ILE A 134 -6.39 7.33 -6.35
C ILE A 134 -6.62 7.30 -7.86
N ALA A 135 -7.81 6.91 -8.33
CA ALA A 135 -8.25 7.06 -9.72
C ALA A 135 -9.46 8.00 -9.81
#